data_AF-A0A356A0R0-F1
#
_entry.id   AF-A0A356A0R0-F1
#
_cell.length_a   1.000
_cell.length_b   1.000
_cell.length_c   1.000
_cell.angle_alpha   90.00
_cell.angle_beta   90.00
_cell.angle_gamma   90.00
#
_symmetry.space_group_name_H-M   'P 1'
#
loop_
_entity.id
_entity.type
_entity.pdbx_description
1 polymer ?
#
loop_
_entity_poly.entity_id
_entity_poly.type
_entity_poly.pdbx_seq_one_letter_code
_entity_poly.pdbx_strand_id
1 'polypeptide(L)'
;MHWLEAVQAIFLGIVEGLTEFLPISSTGHLIVAGAIVRFNGQGADTFFVAIQAGAILAVCWYYRERIFSILKNLFRPGKDQRLAVNTVVAFVPAALAGLMLAKAIKMYLFNPMTVAVTLIVGGIVILIIENINIRKAWKP
;
A
#
# COMPACT_ATOMS: atom_id res chain seq x y z
N MET A 1 18.75 -18.72 -18.50
CA MET A 1 18.83 -17.65 -17.50
C MET A 1 17.47 -17.00 -17.22
N HIS A 2 16.57 -16.84 -18.21
CA HIS A 2 15.25 -16.21 -18.01
C HIS A 2 14.22 -16.97 -17.13
N TRP A 3 14.32 -18.29 -16.99
CA TRP A 3 13.31 -19.05 -16.24
C TRP A 3 13.41 -18.86 -14.72
N LEU A 4 14.64 -18.67 -14.22
CA LEU A 4 14.87 -18.37 -12.79
C LEU A 4 14.30 -16.98 -12.44
N GLU A 5 14.55 -15.99 -13.30
CA GLU A 5 14.02 -14.64 -13.16
C GLU A 5 12.48 -14.63 -13.22
N ALA A 6 11.88 -15.44 -14.10
CA ALA A 6 10.43 -15.58 -14.16
C ALA A 6 9.86 -16.17 -12.86
N VAL A 7 10.50 -17.20 -12.29
CA VAL A 7 10.08 -17.79 -11.01
C VAL A 7 10.24 -16.77 -9.86
N GLN A 8 11.34 -16.03 -9.83
CA GLN A 8 11.55 -14.95 -8.86
C GLN A 8 10.47 -13.86 -9.00
N ALA A 9 10.16 -13.44 -10.22
CA ALA A 9 9.15 -12.44 -10.49
C ALA A 9 7.74 -12.89 -10.08
N ILE A 10 7.38 -14.15 -10.36
CA ILE A 10 6.11 -14.74 -9.91
C ILE A 10 6.05 -14.78 -8.38
N PHE A 11 7.12 -15.25 -7.72
CA PHE A 11 7.19 -15.31 -6.26
C PHE A 11 7.03 -13.92 -5.63
N LEU A 12 7.78 -12.92 -6.11
CA LEU A 12 7.70 -11.55 -5.63
C LEU A 12 6.34 -10.91 -5.92
N GLY A 13 5.73 -11.21 -7.08
CA GLY A 13 4.38 -10.77 -7.40
C GLY A 13 3.31 -11.37 -6.47
N ILE A 14 3.47 -12.63 -6.06
CA ILE A 14 2.60 -13.25 -5.05
C ILE A 14 2.79 -12.58 -3.68
N VAL A 15 4.04 -12.34 -3.26
CA VAL A 15 4.33 -11.63 -2.00
C VAL A 15 3.68 -10.25 -2.00
N GLU A 16 3.87 -9.48 -3.06
CA GLU A 16 3.25 -8.16 -3.23
C GLU A 16 1.71 -8.25 -3.17
N GLY A 17 1.10 -9.10 -4.00
CA GLY A 17 -0.36 -9.24 -4.07
C GLY A 17 -1.00 -9.69 -2.75
N LEU A 18 -0.30 -10.47 -1.93
CA LEU A 18 -0.78 -10.89 -0.61
C LEU A 18 -0.59 -9.81 0.47
N THR A 19 0.48 -9.03 0.39
CA THR A 19 0.88 -8.12 1.48
C THR A 19 0.39 -6.69 1.29
N GLU A 20 0.11 -6.25 0.05
CA GLU A 20 -0.30 -4.87 -0.24
C GLU A 20 -1.65 -4.48 0.37
N PHE A 21 -2.58 -5.43 0.48
CA PHE A 21 -3.91 -5.18 1.04
C PHE A 21 -3.99 -5.39 2.56
N LEU A 22 -2.93 -5.93 3.15
CA LEU A 22 -2.82 -6.16 4.58
C LEU A 22 -1.99 -5.05 5.23
N PRO A 23 -2.31 -4.63 6.47
CA PRO A 23 -1.56 -3.58 7.17
C PRO A 23 -0.23 -4.11 7.74
N ILE A 24 0.62 -4.71 6.90
CA ILE A 24 1.86 -5.41 7.27
C ILE A 24 3.10 -4.96 6.48
N SER A 25 2.99 -3.89 5.67
CA SER A 25 4.05 -3.34 4.81
C SER A 25 4.56 -4.30 3.72
N SER A 26 3.99 -4.18 2.51
CA SER A 26 4.45 -4.89 1.31
C SER A 26 5.91 -4.56 0.95
N THR A 27 6.31 -3.28 1.06
CA THR A 27 7.68 -2.84 0.76
C THR A 27 8.72 -3.55 1.64
N GLY A 28 8.45 -3.71 2.95
CA GLY A 28 9.35 -4.46 3.84
C GLY A 28 9.46 -5.93 3.45
N HIS A 29 8.33 -6.57 3.13
CA HIS A 29 8.31 -7.97 2.69
C HIS A 29 9.03 -8.17 1.36
N LEU A 30 8.88 -7.27 0.39
CA LEU A 30 9.59 -7.32 -0.89
C LEU A 30 11.11 -7.16 -0.74
N ILE A 31 11.58 -6.29 0.15
CA ILE A 31 13.02 -6.14 0.42
C ILE A 31 13.60 -7.45 0.97
N VAL A 32 12.92 -8.07 1.94
CA VAL A 32 13.35 -9.34 2.54
C VAL A 32 13.25 -10.49 1.54
N ALA A 33 12.11 -10.63 0.86
CA ALA A 33 11.87 -11.67 -0.13
C ALA A 33 12.85 -11.57 -1.30
N GLY A 34 13.10 -10.35 -1.79
CA GLY A 34 14.09 -10.06 -2.84
C GLY A 34 15.50 -10.45 -2.43
N ALA A 35 15.90 -10.19 -1.19
CA ALA A 35 17.19 -10.62 -0.66
C ALA A 35 17.31 -12.16 -0.61
N ILE A 36 16.26 -12.86 -0.18
CA ILE A 36 16.24 -14.35 -0.11
C ILE A 36 16.44 -14.97 -1.48
N VAL A 37 15.73 -14.46 -2.49
CA VAL A 37 15.82 -14.99 -3.86
C VAL A 37 16.96 -14.37 -4.66
N ARG A 38 17.78 -13.49 -4.07
CA ARG A 38 18.89 -12.75 -4.69
C ARG A 38 18.46 -11.92 -5.91
N PHE A 39 17.32 -11.25 -5.80
CA PHE A 39 16.81 -10.32 -6.80
C PHE A 39 17.33 -8.91 -6.53
N ASN A 40 18.58 -8.65 -6.92
CA ASN A 40 19.33 -7.42 -6.64
C ASN A 40 20.02 -6.82 -7.89
N GLY A 41 19.54 -7.20 -9.08
CA GLY A 41 20.05 -6.66 -10.35
C GLY A 41 19.65 -5.21 -10.59
N GLN A 42 20.27 -4.59 -11.61
CA GLN A 42 19.84 -3.28 -12.09
C GLN A 42 18.36 -3.34 -12.49
N GLY A 43 17.53 -2.51 -11.86
CA GLY A 43 16.09 -2.47 -12.10
C GLY A 43 15.22 -3.23 -11.08
N ALA A 44 15.79 -3.83 -10.04
CA ALA A 44 15.01 -4.48 -8.98
C ALA A 44 14.01 -3.52 -8.30
N ASP A 45 14.45 -2.30 -7.98
CA ASP A 45 13.57 -1.27 -7.40
C ASP A 45 12.45 -0.87 -8.38
N THR A 46 12.76 -0.74 -9.67
CA THR A 46 11.78 -0.46 -10.71
C THR A 46 10.77 -1.60 -10.82
N PHE A 47 11.21 -2.85 -10.70
CA PHE A 47 10.35 -4.02 -10.70
C PHE A 47 9.42 -4.02 -9.48
N PHE A 48 9.93 -3.73 -8.27
CA PHE A 48 9.09 -3.61 -7.07
C PHE A 48 7.99 -2.56 -7.23
N VAL A 49 8.30 -1.42 -7.84
CA VAL A 49 7.29 -0.40 -8.17
C VAL A 49 6.32 -0.88 -9.26
N ALA A 50 6.81 -1.62 -10.26
CA ALA A 50 5.97 -2.11 -11.36
C ALA A 50 4.95 -3.17 -10.89
N ILE A 51 5.32 -4.07 -9.99
CA ILE A 51 4.41 -5.12 -9.50
C ILE A 51 3.29 -4.56 -8.61
N GLN A 52 3.53 -3.45 -7.90
CA GLN A 52 2.49 -2.70 -7.17
C GLN A 52 1.36 -2.24 -8.10
N ALA A 53 1.66 -1.90 -9.37
CA ALA A 53 0.63 -1.57 -10.34
C ALA A 53 -0.33 -2.75 -10.58
N GLY A 54 0.15 -3.99 -10.49
CA GLY A 54 -0.70 -5.19 -10.54
C GLY A 54 -1.70 -5.25 -9.38
N ALA A 55 -1.27 -4.91 -8.16
CA ALA A 55 -2.15 -4.83 -7.00
C ALA A 55 -3.19 -3.71 -7.15
N ILE A 56 -2.79 -2.54 -7.66
CA ILE A 56 -3.72 -1.44 -7.98
C ILE A 56 -4.76 -1.89 -9.02
N LEU A 57 -4.32 -2.56 -10.08
CA LEU A 57 -5.23 -3.08 -11.11
C LEU A 57 -6.22 -4.11 -10.53
N ALA A 58 -5.79 -4.95 -9.58
CA ALA A 58 -6.69 -5.87 -8.90
C ALA A 58 -7.80 -5.13 -8.12
N VAL A 59 -7.46 -4.03 -7.43
CA VAL A 59 -8.45 -3.17 -6.74
C VAL A 59 -9.39 -2.49 -7.73
N CYS A 60 -8.85 -1.94 -8.83
CA CYS A 60 -9.64 -1.31 -9.88
C CYS A 60 -10.63 -2.31 -10.51
N TRP A 61 -10.21 -3.55 -10.72
CA TRP A 61 -11.06 -4.61 -11.25
C TRP A 61 -12.12 -5.08 -10.26
N TYR A 62 -11.73 -5.30 -9.00
CA TYR A 62 -12.64 -5.73 -7.94
C TYR A 62 -13.74 -4.69 -7.70
N TYR A 63 -13.38 -3.40 -7.61
CA TYR A 63 -14.31 -2.29 -7.39
C TYR A 63 -14.79 -1.61 -8.68
N ARG A 64 -14.64 -2.24 -9.86
CA ARG A 64 -14.95 -1.61 -11.16
C ARG A 64 -16.34 -0.98 -11.21
N GLU A 65 -17.37 -1.67 -10.73
CA GLU A 65 -18.76 -1.17 -10.74
C GLU A 65 -18.92 0.05 -9.83
N ARG A 66 -18.28 0.03 -8.66
CA ARG A 66 -18.28 1.15 -7.72
C ARG A 66 -17.54 2.36 -8.30
N ILE A 67 -16.39 2.13 -8.94
CA ILE A 67 -15.61 3.17 -9.62
C ILE A 67 -16.45 3.80 -10.73
N PHE A 68 -17.06 2.99 -11.60
CA PHE A 68 -17.94 3.50 -12.66
C PHE A 68 -19.14 4.28 -12.11
N SER A 69 -19.74 3.83 -11.01
CA SER A 69 -20.82 4.58 -10.34
C SER A 69 -20.35 5.95 -9.86
N ILE A 70 -19.19 6.01 -9.21
CA ILE A 70 -18.58 7.26 -8.73
C ILE A 70 -18.29 8.21 -9.90
N LEU A 71 -17.69 7.71 -10.98
CA LEU A 71 -17.37 8.52 -12.16
C LEU A 71 -18.63 9.09 -12.82
N LYS A 72 -19.71 8.31 -12.93
CA LYS A 72 -20.99 8.78 -13.50
C LYS A 72 -21.70 9.82 -12.61
N ASN A 73 -21.56 9.70 -11.30
CA ASN A 73 -22.26 10.52 -10.32
C ASN A 73 -21.38 11.61 -9.68
N LEU A 74 -20.21 11.90 -10.24
CA LEU A 74 -19.22 12.81 -9.63
C LEU A 74 -19.77 14.23 -9.39
N PHE A 75 -20.64 14.71 -10.28
CA PHE A 75 -21.25 16.04 -10.21
C PHE A 75 -22.67 16.02 -9.63
N ARG A 76 -23.15 14.87 -9.14
CA ARG A 76 -24.49 14.73 -8.56
C ARG A 76 -24.39 14.61 -7.04
N PRO A 77 -25.08 15.48 -6.27
CA PRO A 77 -25.14 15.38 -4.83
C PRO A 77 -25.61 13.99 -4.38
N GLY A 78 -24.77 13.30 -3.60
CA GLY A 78 -25.07 11.94 -3.18
C GLY A 78 -23.90 11.24 -2.49
N LYS A 79 -24.10 9.96 -2.16
CA LYS A 79 -23.08 9.12 -1.49
C LYS A 79 -21.81 8.97 -2.33
N ASP A 80 -21.95 8.89 -3.65
CA ASP A 80 -20.85 8.68 -4.58
C ASP A 80 -19.96 9.94 -4.71
N GLN A 81 -20.55 11.11 -4.90
CA GLN A 81 -19.82 12.38 -4.90
C GLN A 81 -19.13 12.62 -3.55
N ARG A 82 -19.82 12.38 -2.42
CA ARG A 82 -19.23 12.52 -1.09
C ARG A 82 -18.03 11.60 -0.90
N LEU A 83 -18.12 10.34 -1.34
CA LEU A 83 -16.99 9.42 -1.29
C LEU A 83 -15.83 9.94 -2.14
N ALA A 84 -16.06 10.38 -3.36
CA ALA A 84 -15.01 10.94 -4.22
C ALA A 84 -14.32 12.15 -3.59
N VAL A 85 -15.10 13.12 -3.10
CA VAL A 85 -14.58 14.33 -2.45
C VAL A 85 -13.80 13.97 -1.19
N ASN A 86 -14.34 13.09 -0.34
CA ASN A 86 -13.67 12.66 0.89
C ASN A 86 -12.35 11.96 0.59
N THR A 87 -12.30 11.11 -0.43
CA THR A 87 -11.06 10.44 -0.86
C THR A 87 -10.03 11.47 -1.32
N VAL A 88 -10.42 12.46 -2.14
CA VAL A 88 -9.50 13.52 -2.58
C VAL A 88 -9.00 14.34 -1.40
N VAL A 89 -9.89 14.77 -0.50
CA VAL A 89 -9.53 15.56 0.68
C VAL A 89 -8.61 14.78 1.61
N ALA A 90 -8.82 13.48 1.78
CA ALA A 90 -7.93 12.62 2.57
C ALA A 90 -6.57 12.37 1.89
N PHE A 91 -6.55 12.28 0.56
CA PHE A 91 -5.35 11.99 -0.23
C PHE A 91 -4.43 13.22 -0.39
N VAL A 92 -4.99 14.41 -0.63
CA VAL A 92 -4.22 15.62 -0.97
C VAL A 92 -3.12 15.95 0.05
N PRO A 93 -3.37 15.98 1.38
CA PRO A 93 -2.32 16.25 2.36
C PRO A 93 -1.19 15.23 2.31
N ALA A 94 -1.52 13.95 2.15
CA ALA A 94 -0.53 12.88 2.05
C ALA A 94 0.29 12.99 0.76
N ALA A 95 -0.34 13.29 -0.37
CA ALA A 95 0.32 13.48 -1.66
C ALA A 95 1.27 14.68 -1.65
N LEU A 96 0.83 15.82 -1.08
CA LEU A 96 1.66 17.02 -0.95
C LEU A 96 2.85 16.77 -0.03
N ALA A 97 2.62 16.20 1.16
CA ALA A 97 3.70 15.84 2.07
C ALA A 97 4.69 14.86 1.42
N GLY A 98 4.18 13.83 0.71
CA GLY A 98 4.99 12.87 -0.02
C GLY A 98 5.86 13.54 -1.09
N LEU A 99 5.30 14.46 -1.89
CA LEU A 99 6.04 15.17 -2.94
C LEU A 99 7.11 16.11 -2.34
N MET A 100 6.76 16.85 -1.29
CA MET A 100 7.67 17.81 -0.65
C MET A 100 8.80 17.13 0.13
N LEU A 101 8.52 15.97 0.75
CA LEU A 101 9.44 15.26 1.62
C LEU A 101 10.09 14.03 0.96
N ALA A 102 9.80 13.73 -0.30
CA ALA A 102 10.25 12.50 -0.99
C ALA A 102 11.75 12.21 -0.80
N LYS A 103 12.60 13.23 -0.95
CA LYS A 103 14.06 13.10 -0.80
C LYS A 103 14.46 12.78 0.64
N ALA A 104 13.88 13.48 1.61
CA ALA A 104 14.15 13.25 3.03
C ALA A 104 13.65 11.87 3.48
N ILE A 105 12.46 11.46 3.03
CA ILE A 105 11.89 10.13 3.31
C ILE A 105 12.83 9.04 2.78
N LYS A 106 13.26 9.14 1.52
CA LYS A 106 14.20 8.16 0.96
C LYS A 106 15.55 8.13 1.69
N MET A 107 16.04 9.28 2.16
CA MET A 107 17.33 9.36 2.83
C MET A 107 17.30 8.82 4.26
N TYR A 108 16.26 9.13 5.04
CA TYR A 108 16.22 8.85 6.47
C TYR A 108 15.31 7.69 6.86
N LEU A 109 14.26 7.40 6.08
CA LEU A 109 13.23 6.41 6.45
C LEU A 109 13.38 5.08 5.70
N PHE A 110 14.06 5.04 4.56
CA PHE A 110 14.27 3.81 3.77
C PHE A 110 15.52 3.04 4.23
N ASN A 111 15.57 2.68 5.52
CA ASN A 111 16.58 1.78 6.05
C ASN A 111 15.92 0.67 6.90
N PRO A 112 16.57 -0.50 7.07
CA PRO A 112 15.96 -1.64 7.75
C PRO A 112 15.51 -1.36 9.18
N MET A 113 16.26 -0.55 9.93
CA MET A 113 15.94 -0.22 11.32
C MET A 113 14.68 0.65 11.41
N THR A 114 14.58 1.70 10.59
CA THR A 114 13.38 2.54 10.55
C THR A 114 12.15 1.73 10.13
N VAL A 115 12.26 0.87 9.11
CA VAL A 115 11.16 0.01 8.67
C VAL A 115 10.70 -0.92 9.80
N ALA A 116 11.63 -1.59 10.49
CA ALA A 116 11.32 -2.48 11.60
C ALA A 116 10.62 -1.76 12.76
N VAL A 117 11.14 -0.60 13.17
CA VAL A 117 10.52 0.22 14.23
C VAL A 117 9.12 0.67 13.82
N THR A 118 8.95 1.10 12.57
CA THR A 118 7.65 1.59 12.07
C THR A 118 6.61 0.47 12.00
N LEU A 119 7.02 -0.77 11.67
CA LEU A 119 6.14 -1.95 11.72
C LEU A 119 5.64 -2.24 13.14
N ILE A 120 6.52 -2.19 14.13
CA ILE A 120 6.16 -2.40 15.53
C ILE A 120 5.21 -1.30 16.00
N VAL A 121 5.57 -0.04 15.76
CA VAL A 121 4.73 1.13 16.13
C VAL A 121 3.38 1.07 15.43
N GLY A 122 3.35 0.75 14.13
CA GLY A 122 2.12 0.60 13.36
C GLY A 122 1.21 -0.49 13.93
N GLY A 123 1.77 -1.65 14.28
CA GLY A 123 1.04 -2.72 14.95
C GLY A 123 0.45 -2.30 16.30
N ILE A 124 1.23 -1.59 17.13
CA ILE A 124 0.75 -1.05 18.41
C ILE A 124 -0.40 -0.04 18.19
N VAL A 125 -0.27 0.85 17.21
CA VAL A 125 -1.31 1.83 16.87
C VAL A 125 -2.61 1.13 16.46
N ILE A 126 -2.52 0.08 15.64
CA ILE A 126 -3.69 -0.73 15.25
C ILE A 126 -4.37 -1.31 16.49
N LEU A 127 -3.62 -1.93 17.40
CA LEU A 127 -4.15 -2.50 18.65
C LEU A 127 -4.81 -1.44 19.55
N ILE A 128 -4.23 -0.25 19.64
CA ILE A 128 -4.80 0.86 20.41
C ILE A 128 -6.13 1.31 19.79
N ILE A 129 -6.18 1.52 18.47
CA ILE A 129 -7.38 1.94 17.76
C ILE A 129 -8.49 0.89 17.91
N GLU A 130 -8.15 -0.38 17.78
CA GLU A 130 -9.10 -1.50 17.95
C GLU A 130 -9.69 -1.49 19.37
N ASN A 131 -8.86 -1.39 20.42
CA ASN A 131 -9.31 -1.33 21.80
C ASN A 131 -10.23 -0.12 22.07
N ILE A 132 -9.93 1.05 21.49
CA ILE A 132 -10.77 2.24 21.62
C ILE A 132 -12.14 2.02 20.93
N ASN A 133 -12.16 1.39 19.76
CA ASN A 133 -13.39 1.15 19.01
C ASN A 133 -14.27 0.06 19.65
N ILE A 134 -13.68 -1.03 20.18
CA ILE A 134 -14.41 -2.06 20.91
C ILE A 134 -15.11 -1.45 22.15
N ARG A 135 -14.43 -0.56 22.88
CA ARG A 135 -15.03 0.16 24.03
C ARG A 135 -16.17 1.10 23.66
N LYS A 136 -16.26 1.57 22.41
CA LYS A 136 -17.40 2.37 21.93
C LYS A 136 -18.56 1.51 21.44
N ALA A 137 -18.27 0.32 20.90
CA ALA A 137 -19.28 -0.62 20.40
C ALA A 137 -19.98 -1.40 21.52
N TRP A 138 -19.28 -1.64 22.65
CA TRP A 138 -19.89 -2.23 23.83
C TRP A 138 -20.41 -1.13 24.78
N LYS A 139 -21.73 -0.88 24.71
CA LYS A 139 -22.50 -0.28 25.79
C LYS A 139 -23.35 -1.39 26.43
N PRO A 140 -23.13 -1.76 27.70
CA PRO A 140 -24.09 -2.63 28.39
C PRO A 140 -25.46 -1.95 28.53
#